data_AF-A0A4V1QC63-F1
#
_entry.id   AF-A0A4V1QC63-F1
#
_cell.length_a   1.000
_cell.length_b   1.000
_cell.length_c   1.000
_cell.angle_alpha   90.00
_cell.angle_beta   90.00
_cell.angle_gamma   90.00
#
_symmetry.space_group_name_H-M   'P 1'
#
loop_
_entity.id
_entity.type
_entity.pdbx_description
1 polymer ?
#
loop_
_entity_poly.entity_id
_entity_poly.type
_entity_poly.pdbx_seq_one_letter_code
_entity_poly.pdbx_strand_id
1 'polypeptide(L)' 'MSNTPIKPGTDNQKPGHYVEVGPRGGKVTNGHTATIGKGDRLPPTSAKGNGWKKV' A
#
# COMPACT_ATOMS: atom_id res chain seq x y z
N MET A 1 8.45 0.69 15.39
CA MET A 1 7.88 1.45 14.25
C MET A 1 6.49 0.91 14.00
N SER A 2 5.47 1.76 14.10
CA SER A 2 4.07 1.37 13.93
C SER A 2 3.89 0.70 12.56
N ASN A 3 3.73 -0.63 12.54
CA ASN A 3 3.65 -1.44 11.32
C ASN A 3 2.25 -1.36 10.70
N THR A 4 1.71 -0.14 10.62
CA THR A 4 0.36 0.11 10.11
C THR A 4 0.43 0.31 8.60
N PRO A 5 -0.24 -0.52 7.80
CA PRO A 5 -0.35 -0.33 6.35
C PRO A 5 -0.93 1.03 5.98
N ILE A 6 -0.43 1.63 4.91
CA ILE A 6 -0.97 2.87 4.34
C ILE A 6 -2.31 2.55 3.65
N LYS A 7 -3.35 3.34 3.90
CA LYS A 7 -4.67 3.06 3.30
C LYS A 7 -4.64 3.26 1.78
N PRO A 8 -5.37 2.44 1.01
CA PRO A 8 -5.61 2.72 -0.41
C PRO A 8 -6.26 4.10 -0.55
N GLY A 9 -6.02 4.76 -1.68
CA GLY A 9 -6.54 6.09 -1.93
C GLY A 9 -5.82 7.21 -1.18
N THR A 10 -4.78 6.92 -0.40
CA THR A 10 -3.93 7.96 0.21
C THR A 10 -3.10 8.62 -0.89
N ASP A 11 -3.15 9.95 -0.94
CA ASP A 11 -2.36 10.77 -1.86
C ASP A 11 -1.04 11.24 -1.24
N ASN A 12 -0.24 11.95 -2.05
CA ASN A 12 1.00 12.61 -1.64
C ASN A 12 2.00 11.68 -0.93
N GLN A 13 1.94 10.39 -1.27
CA GLN A 13 2.88 9.41 -0.78
C GLN A 13 4.24 9.58 -1.48
N LYS A 14 5.30 9.13 -0.80
CA LYS A 14 6.65 9.24 -1.36
C LYS A 14 6.74 8.41 -2.64
N PRO A 15 7.25 8.95 -3.76
CA PRO A 15 7.42 8.18 -4.98
C PRO A 15 8.20 6.89 -4.74
N GLY A 16 7.82 5.81 -5.43
CA GLY A 16 8.50 4.53 -5.36
C GLY A 16 7.54 3.34 -5.43
N HIS A 17 8.06 2.18 -5.05
CA HIS A 17 7.35 0.91 -5.11
C HIS A 17 6.67 0.58 -3.78
N TYR A 18 5.46 0.06 -3.88
CA TYR A 18 4.59 -0.31 -2.78
C TYR A 18 4.06 -1.71 -3.00
N VAL A 19 3.98 -2.48 -1.93
CA VAL A 19 3.40 -3.83 -1.92
C VAL A 19 2.19 -3.86 -1.03
N GLU A 20 1.17 -4.59 -1.45
CA GLU A 20 -0.02 -4.80 -0.66
C GLU A 20 0.28 -5.71 0.55
N VAL A 21 -0.20 -5.29 1.72
CA VAL A 21 -0.08 -5.99 2.97
C VAL A 21 -1.43 -6.05 3.68
N GLY A 22 -1.64 -7.08 4.50
CA GLY A 22 -2.87 -7.25 5.26
C GLY A 22 -3.02 -6.17 6.34
N PRO A 23 -4.16 -6.11 7.06
CA PRO A 23 -4.49 -5.05 8.02
C PRO A 23 -3.45 -4.83 9.13
N ARG A 24 -2.61 -5.84 9.40
CA ARG A 24 -1.54 -5.81 10.42
C ARG A 24 -0.13 -5.79 9.82
N GLY A 25 0.00 -5.53 8.52
CA GLY A 25 1.27 -5.49 7.79
C GLY A 25 1.85 -6.86 7.44
N GLY A 26 1.04 -7.92 7.48
CA GLY A 26 1.42 -9.25 7.00
C GLY A 26 1.39 -9.36 5.47
N LYS A 27 2.10 -10.34 4.90
CA LYS A 27 2.11 -10.58 3.45
C LYS A 27 0.73 -11.05 2.98
N VAL A 28 0.24 -10.47 1.88
CA VAL A 28 -0.94 -10.96 1.17
C VAL A 28 -0.50 -11.90 0.06
N THR A 29 -1.02 -13.13 0.05
CA THR A 29 -0.79 -14.09 -1.04
C THR A 29 -1.44 -13.53 -2.31
N ASN A 30 -0.67 -13.41 -3.40
CA ASN A 30 -1.08 -12.75 -4.65
C ASN A 30 -1.52 -11.28 -4.48
N GLY A 31 -0.98 -10.58 -3.47
CA GLY A 31 -1.24 -9.15 -3.28
C GLY A 31 -0.71 -8.29 -4.42
N HIS A 32 -1.33 -7.13 -4.65
CA HIS A 32 -0.89 -6.21 -5.70
C HIS A 32 0.41 -5.49 -5.35
N THR A 33 1.08 -5.01 -6.40
CA THR A 33 2.21 -4.08 -6.30
C THR A 33 1.87 -2.80 -7.05
N ALA A 34 2.21 -1.66 -6.48
CA ALA A 34 1.97 -0.35 -7.07
C ALA A 34 3.26 0.46 -7.13
N THR A 35 3.48 1.13 -8.25
CA THR A 35 4.55 2.13 -8.39
C THR A 35 3.86 3.48 -8.55
N ILE A 36 4.15 4.41 -7.65
CA ILE A 36 3.55 5.75 -7.66
C ILE A 36 4.62 6.84 -7.79
N GLY A 37 4.29 7.90 -8.53
CA GLY A 37 5.06 9.12 -8.67
C GLY A 37 4.66 10.20 -7.65
N LYS A 38 5.22 11.41 -7.81
CA LYS A 38 4.87 12.55 -6.95
C LYS A 38 3.51 13.10 -7.35
N GLY A 39 2.59 13.17 -6.40
CA GLY A 39 1.21 13.61 -6.63
C GLY A 39 0.25 12.48 -6.99
N ASP A 40 0.76 11.26 -7.18
CA ASP A 40 -0.07 10.09 -7.41
C ASP A 40 -0.72 9.60 -6.11
N ARG A 41 -1.82 8.86 -6.30
CA ARG A 41 -2.59 8.23 -5.24
C ARG A 41 -2.36 6.72 -5.26
N LEU A 42 -2.27 6.12 -4.07
CA LEU A 42 -2.19 4.67 -3.96
C LEU A 42 -3.46 4.00 -4.50
N PRO A 43 -3.35 2.97 -5.35
CA PRO A 43 -4.51 2.30 -5.91
C PRO A 43 -5.31 1.54 -4.83
N PRO A 44 -6.55 1.11 -5.13
CA PRO A 44 -7.29 0.19 -4.27
C PRO A 44 -6.52 -1.13 -4.07
N THR A 45 -6.71 -1.75 -2.91
CA THR A 45 -6.16 -3.07 -2.57
C THR A 45 -7.12 -4.19 -2.96
N SER A 46 -6.65 -5.44 -3.04
CA SER A 46 -7.49 -6.59 -3.42
C SER A 46 -8.64 -6.85 -2.44
N ALA A 47 -8.43 -6.56 -1.16
CA ALA A 47 -9.42 -6.80 -0.12
C ALA A 47 -9.56 -5.63 0.88
N LYS A 48 -10.78 -5.44 1.39
CA LYS A 48 -11.07 -4.44 2.41
C LYS A 48 -10.24 -4.69 3.66
N GLY A 49 -9.57 -3.64 4.13
CA GLY A 49 -8.70 -3.68 5.32
C GLY A 49 -7.23 -3.89 5.00
N ASN A 50 -6.88 -4.34 3.79
CA ASN A 50 -5.50 -4.33 3.33
C ASN A 50 -5.02 -2.89 3.12
N GLY A 51 -3.70 -2.71 3.10
CA GLY A 51 -3.07 -1.45 2.77
C GLY A 51 -1.74 -1.66 2.07
N TRP A 52 -0.95 -0.59 2.00
CA TRP A 52 0.29 -0.53 1.26
C TRP A 52 1.48 -0.37 2.19
N LYS A 53 2.57 -1.06 1.87
CA LYS A 53 3.86 -0.89 2.51
C LYS A 53 4.88 -0.51 1.44
N LYS A 54 5.62 0.57 1.69
CA LYS A 54 6.74 0.94 0.82
C LYS A 54 7.86 -0.09 0.94
N VAL A 55 8.40 -0.50 -0.20
CA VAL A 55 9.58 -1.37 -0.32
C VAL A 55 10.78 -0.63 -0.87
#